data_AF-A0A9C7WG40-F1
#
_entry.id   AF-A0A9C7WG40-F1
#
_cell.length_a   1.000
_cell.length_b   1.000
_cell.length_c   1.000
_cell.angle_alpha   90.00
_cell.angle_beta   90.00
_cell.angle_gamma   90.00
#
_symmetry.space_group_name_H-M   'P 1'
#
loop_
_entity.id
_entity.type
_entity.pdbx_description
1 polymer ?
#
loop_
_entity_poly.entity_id
_entity_poly.type
_entity_poly.pdbx_seq_one_letter_code
_entity_poly.pdbx_strand_id
1 'polypeptide(L)'
;MAKVDAVGKVKEALRTSEFLKAIVEVKKDPQAYALDGVRILALTQEQISWLERNGNSAEDWSKVKVAEGFDPDRVRNCRFLGKVALGRFQGTISLGGAELPSGV
;
A
#
# COMPACT_ATOMS: atom_id res chain seq x y z
N MET A 1 -0.10 11.78 -51.77
CA MET A 1 0.01 10.95 -50.55
C MET A 1 -0.15 11.85 -49.34
N ALA A 2 -1.24 11.71 -48.58
CA ALA A 2 -1.48 12.52 -47.39
C ALA A 2 -0.40 12.22 -46.33
N LYS A 3 0.31 13.26 -45.87
CA LYS A 3 1.27 13.15 -44.78
C LYS A 3 0.51 12.63 -43.56
N VAL A 4 0.85 11.43 -43.10
CA VAL A 4 0.26 10.89 -41.88
C VAL A 4 0.60 11.85 -40.75
N ASP A 5 -0.41 12.49 -40.16
CA ASP A 5 -0.24 13.31 -38.96
C ASP A 5 0.03 12.39 -37.76
N ALA A 6 1.25 11.88 -37.71
CA ALA A 6 1.71 10.99 -36.66
C ALA A 6 1.64 11.67 -35.29
N VAL A 7 1.90 12.99 -35.24
CA VAL A 7 1.85 13.77 -33.99
C VAL A 7 0.41 13.88 -33.48
N GLY A 8 -0.55 14.18 -34.36
CA GLY A 8 -1.97 14.21 -34.01
C GLY A 8 -2.48 12.85 -33.49
N LYS A 9 -2.11 11.77 -34.18
CA LYS A 9 -2.46 10.40 -33.75
C LYS A 9 -1.89 10.04 -32.38
N VAL A 10 -0.63 10.40 -32.11
CA VAL A 10 -0.02 10.19 -30.80
C VAL A 10 -0.73 11.02 -29.71
N LYS A 11 -1.06 12.29 -29.97
CA LYS A 11 -1.80 13.13 -29.00
C LYS A 11 -3.18 12.55 -28.65
N GLU A 12 -3.92 12.08 -29.65
CA GLU A 12 -5.23 11.42 -29.43
C GLU A 12 -5.09 10.11 -28.64
N ALA A 13 -4.09 9.28 -28.98
CA ALA A 13 -3.82 8.05 -28.25
C ALA A 13 -3.44 8.33 -26.78
N LEU A 14 -2.66 9.37 -26.50
CA LEU A 14 -2.30 9.76 -25.14
C LEU A 14 -3.51 10.21 -24.32
N ARG A 15 -4.47 10.93 -24.92
CA ARG A 15 -5.70 11.38 -24.22
C ARG A 15 -6.58 10.23 -23.78
N THR A 16 -6.66 9.17 -24.58
CA THR A 16 -7.53 8.02 -24.33
C THR A 16 -6.84 6.89 -23.57
N SER A 17 -5.50 6.91 -23.53
CA SER A 17 -4.64 5.91 -22.90
C SER A 17 -5.05 5.59 -21.46
N GLU A 18 -5.38 4.32 -21.22
CA GLU A 18 -5.64 3.78 -19.88
C GLU A 18 -4.38 3.82 -18.99
N PHE A 19 -3.20 3.63 -19.57
CA PHE A 19 -1.93 3.71 -18.84
C PHE A 19 -1.70 5.10 -18.24
N LEU A 20 -1.94 6.17 -19.01
CA LEU A 20 -1.80 7.54 -18.50
C LEU A 20 -2.85 7.87 -17.44
N LYS A 21 -4.09 7.37 -17.59
CA LYS A 21 -5.12 7.49 -16.56
C LYS A 21 -4.70 6.80 -15.27
N ALA A 22 -4.17 5.58 -15.35
CA ALA A 22 -3.63 4.85 -14.20
C ALA A 22 -2.49 5.62 -13.52
N ILE A 23 -1.54 6.19 -14.27
CA ILE A 23 -0.46 7.02 -13.71
C ILE A 23 -1.01 8.25 -12.97
N VAL A 24 -2.04 8.90 -13.52
CA VAL A 24 -2.66 10.07 -12.86
C VAL A 24 -3.30 9.65 -11.54
N GLU A 25 -4.00 8.52 -11.47
CA GLU A 25 -4.59 8.03 -10.23
C GLU A 25 -3.53 7.63 -9.20
N VAL A 26 -2.46 6.93 -9.62
CA VAL A 26 -1.33 6.58 -8.74
C VAL A 26 -0.66 7.84 -8.20
N LYS A 27 -0.54 8.91 -8.99
CA LYS A 27 0.02 10.19 -8.52
C LYS A 27 -0.86 10.86 -7.46
N LYS A 28 -2.19 10.71 -7.52
CA LYS A 28 -3.11 11.31 -6.54
C LYS A 28 -2.99 10.65 -5.18
N ASP A 29 -2.94 9.32 -5.15
CA ASP A 29 -2.74 8.54 -3.93
C ASP A 29 -1.78 7.37 -4.16
N PRO A 30 -0.46 7.61 -4.05
CA PRO A 30 0.53 6.54 -4.21
C PRO A 30 0.37 5.43 -3.18
N GLN A 31 -0.16 5.77 -1.99
CA GLN A 31 -0.26 4.83 -0.88
C GLN A 31 -1.33 3.78 -1.15
N ALA A 32 -2.42 4.12 -1.87
CA ALA A 32 -3.46 3.18 -2.28
C ALA A 32 -2.95 2.02 -3.16
N TYR A 33 -1.80 2.17 -3.81
CA TYR A 33 -1.19 1.17 -4.69
C TYR A 33 0.06 0.51 -4.09
N ALA A 34 0.41 0.82 -2.84
CA ALA A 34 1.66 0.38 -2.21
C ALA A 34 1.75 -1.15 -1.99
N LEU A 35 0.63 -1.87 -2.11
CA LEU A 35 0.53 -3.31 -1.83
C LEU A 35 -0.06 -4.08 -3.04
N ASP A 36 0.43 -3.79 -4.25
CA ASP A 36 0.10 -4.53 -5.49
C ASP A 36 -1.41 -4.74 -5.73
N GLY A 37 -2.19 -3.67 -5.55
CA GLY A 37 -3.63 -3.69 -5.79
C GLY A 37 -4.47 -4.32 -4.66
N VAL A 38 -3.84 -4.74 -3.56
CA VAL A 38 -4.57 -5.09 -2.33
C VAL A 38 -5.27 -3.84 -1.80
N ARG A 39 -6.53 -4.01 -1.38
CA ARG A 39 -7.30 -2.92 -0.77
C ARG A 39 -6.63 -2.44 0.51
N ILE A 40 -6.46 -1.12 0.62
CA ILE A 40 -5.82 -0.46 1.76
C ILE A 40 -6.87 0.31 2.55
N LEU A 41 -6.87 0.11 3.86
CA LEU A 41 -7.86 0.60 4.81
C LEU A 41 -7.19 1.47 5.89
N ALA A 42 -7.95 2.42 6.44
CA ALA A 42 -7.55 3.09 7.68
C ALA A 42 -7.66 2.12 8.86
N LEU A 43 -6.79 2.28 9.86
CA LEU A 43 -6.90 1.54 11.10
C LEU A 43 -8.19 1.93 11.85
N THR A 44 -8.81 0.94 12.46
CA THR A 44 -9.87 1.16 13.46
C THR A 44 -9.26 1.53 14.81
N GLN A 45 -10.07 2.13 15.69
CA GLN A 45 -9.61 2.47 17.04
C GLN A 45 -9.19 1.23 17.85
N GLU A 46 -9.89 0.11 17.67
CA GLU A 46 -9.57 -1.17 18.31
C GLU A 46 -8.20 -1.69 17.87
N GLN A 47 -7.91 -1.63 16.56
CA GLN A 47 -6.61 -2.04 16.02
C GLN A 47 -5.48 -1.11 16.49
N ILE A 48 -5.73 0.20 16.58
CA ILE A 48 -4.75 1.15 17.13
C ILE A 48 -4.43 0.78 18.58
N SER A 49 -5.44 0.60 19.42
CA SER A 49 -5.22 0.20 20.82
C SER A 49 -4.52 -1.16 20.94
N TRP A 50 -4.78 -2.10 20.03
CA TRP A 50 -4.05 -3.37 19.98
C TRP A 50 -2.57 -3.17 19.64
N LEU A 51 -2.27 -2.36 18.62
CA LEU A 51 -0.90 -2.04 18.23
C LEU A 51 -0.14 -1.34 19.36
N GLU A 52 -0.78 -0.39 20.06
CA GLU A 52 -0.18 0.29 21.22
C GLU A 52 0.14 -0.68 22.36
N ARG A 53 -0.78 -1.62 22.67
CA ARG A 53 -0.52 -2.69 23.67
C ARG A 53 0.65 -3.59 23.28
N ASN A 54 0.83 -3.83 21.98
CA ASN A 54 1.96 -4.57 21.42
C ASN A 54 3.26 -3.75 21.37
N GLY A 55 3.30 -2.58 22.01
CA GLY A 55 4.49 -1.72 22.11
C GLY A 55 4.74 -0.87 20.87
N ASN A 56 3.78 -0.81 19.93
CA ASN A 56 3.93 0.01 18.74
C ASN A 56 3.52 1.47 19.00
N SER A 57 4.07 2.38 18.21
CA SER A 57 3.74 3.80 18.26
C SER A 57 3.72 4.41 16.87
N ALA A 58 2.92 5.46 16.67
CA ALA A 58 2.92 6.26 15.46
C ALA A 58 2.90 7.76 15.83
N GLU A 59 3.53 8.59 15.00
CA GLU A 59 3.37 10.05 15.11
C GLU A 59 1.92 10.48 14.83
N ASP A 60 1.29 9.81 13.86
CA ASP A 60 -0.08 10.06 13.44
C ASP A 60 -0.67 8.77 12.84
N TRP A 61 -1.54 8.10 13.60
CA TRP A 61 -2.20 6.87 13.19
C TRP A 61 -3.05 7.03 11.92
N SER A 62 -3.49 8.25 11.58
CA SER A 62 -4.27 8.50 10.35
C SER A 62 -3.46 8.27 9.06
N LYS A 63 -2.12 8.39 9.15
CA LYS A 63 -1.16 8.16 8.06
C LYS A 63 -0.72 6.70 7.93
N VAL A 64 -1.06 5.87 8.92
CA VAL A 64 -0.83 4.43 8.89
C VAL A 64 -2.05 3.76 8.28
N LYS A 65 -1.83 3.00 7.22
CA LYS A 65 -2.85 2.22 6.53
C LYS A 65 -2.49 0.75 6.55
N VAL A 66 -3.49 -0.10 6.44
CA VAL A 66 -3.33 -1.55 6.52
C VAL A 66 -4.00 -2.24 5.35
N ALA A 67 -3.46 -3.36 4.91
CA ALA A 67 -4.13 -4.24 3.97
C ALA A 67 -5.45 -4.77 4.54
N GLU A 68 -6.45 -4.99 3.69
CA GLU A 68 -7.62 -5.76 4.05
C GLU A 68 -7.22 -7.18 4.53
N GLY A 69 -7.66 -7.56 5.73
CA GLY A 69 -7.24 -8.81 6.40
C GLY A 69 -5.97 -8.68 7.26
N PHE A 70 -5.56 -7.47 7.63
CA PHE A 70 -4.43 -7.21 8.52
C PHE A 70 -4.55 -7.86 9.91
N ASP A 71 -3.46 -8.52 10.33
CA ASP A 71 -3.29 -9.11 11.66
C ASP A 71 -2.40 -8.21 12.55
N PRO A 72 -2.98 -7.46 13.52
CA PRO A 72 -2.22 -6.58 14.41
C PRO A 72 -1.36 -7.34 15.43
N ASP A 73 -1.58 -8.65 15.63
CA ASP A 73 -0.77 -9.45 16.55
C ASP A 73 0.63 -9.73 16.04
N ARG A 74 0.89 -9.48 14.77
CA ARG A 74 2.18 -9.80 14.14
C ARG A 74 3.08 -8.59 13.98
N VAL A 75 2.74 -7.50 14.67
CA VAL A 75 3.51 -6.26 14.66
C VAL A 75 3.79 -5.86 16.10
N ARG A 76 5.07 -5.79 16.49
CA ARG A 76 5.46 -5.49 17.87
C ARG A 76 6.62 -4.50 17.92
N ASN A 77 6.62 -3.65 18.94
CA ASN A 77 7.72 -2.75 19.27
C ASN A 77 8.22 -1.85 18.12
N CYS A 78 7.35 -1.54 17.15
CA CYS A 78 7.68 -0.71 16.01
C CYS A 78 7.32 0.77 16.26
N ARG A 79 8.03 1.66 15.56
CA ARG A 79 7.67 3.08 15.48
C ARG A 79 7.37 3.46 14.03
N PHE A 80 6.15 3.89 13.76
CA PHE A 80 5.70 4.32 12.43
C PHE A 80 5.87 5.83 12.27
N LEU A 81 6.59 6.22 11.22
CA LEU A 81 6.90 7.62 10.91
C LEU A 81 6.47 7.94 9.48
N GLY A 82 5.75 9.04 9.29
CA GLY A 82 5.24 9.46 7.98
C GLY A 82 4.09 8.57 7.46
N LYS A 83 4.05 8.36 6.14
CA LYS A 83 3.04 7.52 5.47
C LYS A 83 3.50 6.06 5.47
N VAL A 84 2.77 5.19 6.17
CA VAL A 84 3.12 3.77 6.33
C VAL A 84 1.98 2.89 5.83
N ALA A 85 2.30 1.87 5.03
CA ALA A 85 1.36 0.83 4.62
C ALA A 85 1.83 -0.52 5.19
N LEU A 86 1.00 -1.16 5.99
CA LEU A 86 1.26 -2.47 6.58
C LEU A 86 0.54 -3.56 5.77
N GLY A 87 1.27 -4.61 5.40
CA GLY A 87 0.71 -5.78 4.72
C GLY A 87 -0.20 -6.61 5.63
N ARG A 88 -0.79 -7.70 5.12
CA ARG A 88 -1.73 -8.54 5.90
C ARG A 88 -1.07 -9.25 7.09
N PHE A 89 0.21 -9.57 6.96
CA PHE A 89 1.02 -10.37 7.88
C PHE A 89 0.52 -11.79 8.19
N GLN A 90 -0.40 -12.38 7.42
CA GLN A 90 -0.93 -13.73 7.73
C GLN A 90 -0.03 -14.92 7.33
N GLY A 91 1.07 -14.69 6.61
CA GLY A 91 1.92 -15.76 6.06
C GLY A 91 2.94 -16.33 7.05
N THR A 92 3.79 -17.23 6.55
CA THR A 92 4.98 -17.75 7.23
C THR A 92 6.23 -17.52 6.37
N ILE A 93 7.38 -17.36 7.02
CA ILE A 93 8.69 -17.24 6.40
C ILE A 93 9.56 -18.41 6.85
N SER A 94 10.36 -18.96 5.94
CA SER A 94 11.35 -19.99 6.26
C SER A 94 12.70 -19.32 6.53
N LEU A 95 13.16 -19.42 7.78
CA LEU A 95 14.44 -18.88 8.23
C LEU A 95 15.27 -20.02 8.81
N GLY A 96 16.33 -20.41 8.11
CA GLY A 96 17.25 -21.45 8.58
C GLY A 96 16.60 -22.82 8.79
N GLY A 97 15.52 -23.14 8.07
CA GLY A 97 14.77 -24.40 8.22
C GLY A 97 13.64 -24.36 9.26
N ALA A 98 13.46 -23.24 9.97
CA ALA A 98 12.31 -23.01 10.84
C ALA A 98 11.24 -22.17 10.12
N GLU A 99 9.97 -22.50 10.32
CA GLU A 99 8.84 -21.68 9.88
C GLU A 99 8.43 -20.70 10.98
N LEU A 100 8.50 -19.41 10.68
CA LEU A 100 8.08 -18.33 11.57
C LEU A 100 6.93 -17.55 10.95
N PRO A 101 5.96 -17.05 11.74
CA PRO A 101 4.93 -16.16 11.20
C PRO A 101 5.57 -14.90 10.61
N SER A 102 5.08 -14.45 9.46
CA SER A 102 5.48 -13.17 8.88
C SER A 102 5.03 -12.03 9.78
N GLY A 103 5.87 -11.03 10.01
CA GLY A 103 5.57 -9.90 10.89
C GLY A 103 6.73 -8.90 10.94
N VAL A 104 6.59 -7.88 11.78
CA VAL A 104 7.59 -6.82 11.97
C VAL A 104 7.80 -6.53 13.46
#